data_AF-A0A937BL68-F1
#
_entry.id   AF-A0A937BL68-F1
#
_cell.length_a   1.000
_cell.length_b   1.000
_cell.length_c   1.000
_cell.angle_alpha   90.00
_cell.angle_beta   90.00
_cell.angle_gamma   90.00
#
_symmetry.space_group_name_H-M   'P 1'
#
loop_
_entity.id
_entity.type
_entity.pdbx_description
1 polymer ?
#
loop_
_entity_poly.entity_id
_entity_poly.type
_entity_poly.pdbx_seq_one_letter_code
_entity_poly.pdbx_strand_id
1 'polypeptide(L)'
;MFRLGEFTFLEATEPNLIDAIHRLRYQIYVEEYGYEKPADHPGGVERDKFDPYSVPIAALDRQGKLVGTARLIHHCPHPLPALLLASPPWREEHGNDPHLVESSRFAMSREFRLSALGFKREMSFFRKHLIPGTQPRPPADEVMGPDDPSGRILIFLGLSYAVIDSAHRQGATHHLMTAERSLHVLLKRNGIHFDPIGPEVDYHGRRTPYAGVNEEMFKSVQSIRSKVFTFLSQRSGKVSPASQERALAEKESFRLGGFRFGVASEDERLDQVFQLRHRSYAEDFALIPSDSFPDKRERDVYDPWSLHAVAMDSGDRLVGTARLVLNTSLGIQSLESADPQERLRLSSTKKVAELSRLALAKPYGQAFADVLSVVLSIPLGPCSAGSMGPSDRRRAAVITLGLFRLLYRISKTIRLSGWCLLADDKMIDLLSRHQIHPELLGPENKTLGNRRPILLRFSDLETHLTNFSKIRAFARDAAFRGAPMSGGPPPTPSEKWGLEERRPQEKPMNTVGGNIL
;
A
#
# COMPACT_ATOMS: atom_id res chain seq x y z
N MET A 1 7.35 10.78 4.88
CA MET A 1 6.51 11.89 4.37
C MET A 1 5.36 11.33 3.55
N PHE A 2 4.13 11.81 3.73
CA PHE A 2 2.98 11.50 2.87
C PHE A 2 2.00 12.69 2.83
N ARG A 3 0.96 12.61 1.98
CA ARG A 3 -0.08 13.64 1.89
C ARG A 3 -1.46 13.07 2.19
N LEU A 4 -2.30 13.87 2.85
CA LEU A 4 -3.72 13.58 3.05
C LEU A 4 -4.53 14.86 2.82
N GLY A 5 -5.31 14.87 1.74
CA GLY A 5 -5.91 16.09 1.22
C GLY A 5 -4.83 17.12 0.87
N GLU A 6 -4.92 18.28 1.50
CA GLU A 6 -4.05 19.43 1.24
C GLU A 6 -2.88 19.54 2.22
N PHE A 7 -2.76 18.59 3.13
CA PHE A 7 -1.73 18.58 4.17
C PHE A 7 -0.65 17.56 3.86
N THR A 8 0.58 17.92 4.25
CA THR A 8 1.76 17.07 4.18
C THR A 8 2.18 16.68 5.59
N PHE A 9 2.44 15.40 5.80
CA PHE A 9 2.85 14.85 7.09
C PHE A 9 4.23 14.24 6.99
N LEU A 10 5.11 14.53 7.94
CA LEU A 10 6.48 13.99 7.97
C LEU A 10 7.03 13.93 9.39
N GLU A 11 7.96 13.02 9.62
CA GLU A 11 8.87 13.07 10.77
C GLU A 11 9.83 14.25 10.56
N ALA A 12 9.94 15.11 11.57
CA ALA A 12 10.77 16.31 11.50
C ALA A 12 12.20 15.98 11.93
N THR A 13 13.13 16.03 10.98
CA THR A 13 14.57 15.87 11.22
C THR A 13 15.33 17.19 11.12
N GLU A 14 14.77 18.16 10.41
CA GLU A 14 15.39 19.46 10.18
C GLU A 14 15.33 20.34 11.44
N PRO A 15 16.46 20.91 11.91
CA PRO A 15 16.49 21.71 13.14
C PRO A 15 15.48 22.86 13.17
N ASN A 16 15.28 23.53 12.04
CA ASN A 16 14.33 24.64 11.93
C ASN A 16 12.87 24.19 12.10
N LEU A 17 12.52 23.01 11.56
CA LEU A 17 11.17 22.45 11.71
C LEU A 17 10.94 21.94 13.14
N ILE A 18 11.95 21.34 13.75
CA ILE A 18 11.92 20.92 15.16
C ILE A 18 11.73 22.13 16.08
N ASP A 19 12.43 23.24 15.83
CA ASP A 19 12.24 24.49 16.58
C ASP A 19 10.81 25.04 16.41
N ALA A 20 10.29 25.07 15.18
CA ALA A 20 8.92 25.49 14.91
C ALA A 20 7.88 24.62 15.65
N ILE A 21 8.10 23.32 15.75
CA ILE A 21 7.27 22.40 16.54
C ILE A 21 7.28 22.76 18.02
N HIS A 22 8.45 23.01 18.60
CA HIS A 22 8.56 23.39 20.01
C HIS A 22 7.89 24.75 20.30
N ARG A 23 7.96 25.71 19.37
CA ARG A 23 7.24 26.98 19.48
C ARG A 23 5.72 26.79 19.41
N LEU A 24 5.24 25.96 18.48
CA LEU A 24 3.81 25.64 18.39
C LEU A 24 3.31 24.95 19.68
N ARG A 25 4.12 24.05 20.24
CA ARG A 25 3.82 23.41 21.53
C ARG A 25 3.79 24.44 22.67
N TYR A 26 4.76 25.36 22.73
CA TYR A 26 4.77 26.44 23.73
C TYR A 26 3.49 27.28 23.67
N GLN A 27 3.14 27.75 22.49
CA GLN A 27 1.92 28.53 22.28
C GLN A 27 0.70 27.79 22.84
N ILE A 28 0.58 26.49 22.56
CA ILE A 28 -0.60 25.72 22.95
C ILE A 28 -0.59 25.32 24.44
N TYR A 29 0.47 24.64 24.88
CA TYR A 29 0.52 24.03 26.22
C TYR A 29 0.84 25.04 27.33
N VAL A 30 1.58 26.10 27.02
CA VAL A 30 1.99 27.13 28.00
C VAL A 30 1.06 28.34 27.92
N GLU A 31 0.98 29.02 26.78
CA GLU A 31 0.27 30.30 26.68
C GLU A 31 -1.25 30.14 26.69
N GLU A 32 -1.76 29.14 25.98
CA GLU A 32 -3.21 29.02 25.76
C GLU A 32 -3.93 28.15 26.80
N TYR A 33 -3.44 26.94 27.06
CA TYR A 33 -4.07 26.04 28.03
C TYR A 33 -3.52 26.17 29.45
N GLY A 34 -2.31 26.73 29.64
CA GLY A 34 -1.65 26.82 30.94
C GLY A 34 -1.39 25.45 31.59
N TYR A 35 -1.22 24.40 30.77
CA TYR A 35 -0.88 23.06 31.25
C TYR A 35 0.55 22.97 31.77
N GLU A 36 1.44 23.79 31.20
CA GLU A 36 2.84 23.92 31.57
C GLU A 36 3.13 25.36 32.02
N LYS A 37 4.16 25.55 32.85
CA LYS A 37 4.49 26.88 33.39
C LYS A 37 5.48 27.61 32.48
N PRO A 38 5.27 28.90 32.17
CA PRO A 38 6.22 29.68 31.36
C PRO A 38 7.65 29.70 31.91
N ALA A 39 7.81 29.67 33.24
CA ALA A 39 9.11 29.66 33.91
C ALA A 39 9.95 28.41 33.58
N ASP A 40 9.31 27.28 33.26
CA ASP A 40 9.98 26.02 32.93
C ASP A 40 10.42 25.97 31.45
N HIS A 41 10.02 26.96 30.64
CA HIS A 41 10.21 26.99 29.19
C HIS A 41 10.74 28.35 28.68
N PRO A 42 11.95 28.77 29.12
CA PRO A 42 12.53 30.03 28.70
C PRO A 42 12.78 30.05 27.18
N GLY A 43 12.53 31.19 26.53
CA GLY A 43 12.75 31.37 25.09
C GLY A 43 11.57 31.02 24.19
N GLY A 44 10.39 30.73 24.76
CA GLY A 44 9.16 30.52 24.00
C GLY A 44 9.10 29.19 23.26
N VAL A 45 9.73 28.16 23.83
CA VAL A 45 9.78 26.80 23.26
C VAL A 45 9.45 25.78 24.35
N GLU A 46 8.49 24.90 24.12
CA GLU A 46 8.15 23.83 25.07
C GLU A 46 8.97 22.60 24.74
N ARG A 47 9.77 22.17 25.73
CA ARG A 47 10.59 20.97 25.70
C ARG A 47 10.51 20.29 27.04
N ASP A 48 10.52 18.97 27.03
CA ASP A 48 10.57 18.13 28.22
C ASP A 48 11.69 17.08 28.12
N LYS A 49 11.84 16.28 29.17
CA LYS A 49 12.87 15.23 29.27
C LYS A 49 12.74 14.10 28.25
N PHE A 50 11.60 13.96 27.57
CA PHE A 50 11.33 12.90 26.60
C PHE A 50 11.67 13.32 25.17
N ASP A 51 11.82 14.61 24.89
CA ASP A 51 12.14 15.11 23.55
C ASP A 51 13.40 14.48 22.92
N PRO A 52 14.51 14.26 23.66
CA PRO A 52 15.69 13.56 23.12
C PRO A 52 15.45 12.11 22.68
N TYR A 53 14.38 11.48 23.15
CA TYR A 53 14.04 10.07 22.89
C TYR A 53 12.80 9.92 22.02
N SER A 54 12.48 10.96 21.24
CA SER A 54 11.22 11.03 20.51
C SER A 54 11.40 11.41 19.06
N VAL A 55 10.44 11.00 18.23
CA VAL A 55 10.28 11.43 16.85
C VAL A 55 9.15 12.48 16.79
N PRO A 56 9.48 13.75 16.54
CA PRO A 56 8.49 14.78 16.31
C PRO A 56 7.89 14.64 14.91
N ILE A 57 6.58 14.79 14.79
CA ILE A 57 5.84 14.66 13.54
C ILE A 57 5.13 15.96 13.23
N ALA A 58 5.38 16.51 12.05
CA ALA A 58 4.78 17.74 11.56
C ALA A 58 3.59 17.46 10.63
N ALA A 59 2.56 18.29 10.73
CA ALA A 59 1.55 18.50 9.69
C ALA A 59 1.71 19.90 9.10
N LEU A 60 1.97 19.96 7.78
CA LEU A 60 2.17 21.19 7.03
C LEU A 60 0.99 21.42 6.07
N ASP A 61 0.58 22.66 5.87
CA ASP A 61 -0.39 23.03 4.84
C ASP A 61 0.23 23.09 3.42
N ARG A 62 -0.54 23.56 2.43
CA ARG A 62 -0.09 23.63 1.02
C ARG A 62 1.11 24.58 0.83
N GLN A 63 1.25 25.56 1.72
CA GLN A 63 2.29 26.59 1.71
C GLN A 63 3.52 26.15 2.52
N GLY A 64 3.46 25.00 3.18
CA GLY A 64 4.53 24.50 4.05
C GLY A 64 4.50 25.09 5.46
N LYS A 65 3.44 25.81 5.85
CA LYS A 65 3.27 26.32 7.22
C LYS A 65 2.91 25.16 8.14
N LEU A 66 3.54 25.11 9.31
CA LEU A 66 3.22 24.14 10.37
C LEU A 66 1.83 24.44 10.95
N VAL A 67 0.90 23.49 10.76
CA VAL A 67 -0.50 23.62 11.22
C VAL A 67 -0.87 22.64 12.33
N GLY A 68 -0.06 21.60 12.54
CA GLY A 68 -0.23 20.66 13.64
C GLY A 68 1.02 19.82 13.88
N THR A 69 1.06 19.16 15.04
CA THR A 69 2.18 18.31 15.45
C THR A 69 1.71 17.17 16.34
N ALA A 70 2.46 16.08 16.35
CA ALA A 70 2.38 15.02 17.34
C ALA A 70 3.80 14.53 17.65
N ARG A 71 3.97 13.80 18.75
CA ARG A 71 5.26 13.24 19.15
C ARG A 71 5.10 11.76 19.45
N LEU A 72 6.01 10.94 18.94
CA LEU A 72 6.16 9.53 19.31
C LEU A 72 7.41 9.38 20.20
N ILE A 73 7.24 8.95 21.44
CA ILE A 73 8.31 8.68 22.40
C ILE A 73 8.66 7.19 22.29
N HIS A 74 9.95 6.88 22.15
CA HIS A 74 10.45 5.52 22.12
C HIS A 74 10.84 5.02 23.50
N HIS A 75 11.17 3.73 23.58
CA HIS A 75 11.79 3.19 24.76
C HIS A 75 13.02 4.03 25.14
N CYS A 76 13.05 4.46 26.40
CA CYS A 76 14.09 5.30 26.95
C CYS A 76 14.34 4.93 28.41
N PRO A 77 15.42 5.42 29.04
CA PRO A 77 15.71 5.15 30.46
C PRO A 77 14.64 5.67 31.44
N HIS A 78 13.68 6.45 30.96
CA HIS A 78 12.56 6.95 31.75
C HIS A 78 11.29 6.15 31.44
N PRO A 79 10.52 5.73 32.46
CA PRO A 79 9.23 5.11 32.19
C PRO A 79 8.32 6.07 31.42
N LEU A 80 7.65 5.54 30.39
CA LEU A 80 6.72 6.30 29.56
C LEU A 80 5.58 6.88 30.44
N PRO A 81 5.09 8.11 30.17
CA PRO A 81 4.07 8.75 31.01
C PRO A 81 2.80 7.90 31.25
N ALA A 82 2.27 7.23 30.23
CA ALA A 82 1.12 6.34 30.35
C ALA A 82 1.43 5.10 31.21
N LEU A 83 2.65 4.55 31.08
CA LEU A 83 3.11 3.41 31.88
C LEU A 83 3.23 3.79 33.37
N LEU A 84 3.64 5.04 33.68
CA LEU A 84 3.66 5.57 35.05
C LEU A 84 2.27 5.65 35.69
N LEU A 85 1.20 5.64 34.91
CA LEU A 85 -0.19 5.70 35.37
C LEU A 85 -0.89 4.33 35.30
N ALA A 86 -0.27 3.32 34.67
CA ALA A 86 -0.85 1.99 34.51
C ALA A 86 -1.01 1.25 35.85
N SER A 87 -2.02 0.41 35.99
CA SER A 87 -2.21 -0.47 37.14
C SER A 87 -1.58 -1.85 36.91
N PRO A 88 -1.22 -2.58 37.98
CA PRO A 88 -0.99 -4.02 37.87
C PRO A 88 -2.24 -4.76 37.32
N PRO A 89 -2.06 -5.89 36.60
CA PRO A 89 -0.77 -6.51 36.28
C PRO A 89 -0.06 -5.85 35.08
N TRP A 90 -0.74 -4.99 34.31
CA TRP A 90 -0.23 -4.45 33.04
C TRP A 90 1.14 -3.77 33.20
N ARG A 91 1.29 -2.93 34.24
CA ARG A 91 2.56 -2.27 34.57
C ARG A 91 3.69 -3.26 34.83
N GLU A 92 3.42 -4.35 35.52
CA GLU A 92 4.43 -5.35 35.92
C GLU A 92 4.83 -6.22 34.73
N GLU A 93 3.85 -6.61 33.91
CA GLU A 93 4.06 -7.42 32.71
C GLU A 93 4.85 -6.68 31.62
N HIS A 94 4.60 -5.37 31.45
CA HIS A 94 5.14 -4.60 30.33
C HIS A 94 6.19 -3.56 30.75
N GLY A 95 6.46 -3.39 32.05
CA GLY A 95 7.30 -2.30 32.56
C GLY A 95 8.71 -2.20 31.98
N ASN A 96 9.24 -3.32 31.47
CA ASN A 96 10.56 -3.42 30.85
C ASN A 96 10.51 -3.74 29.34
N ASP A 97 9.35 -3.71 28.69
CA ASP A 97 9.24 -4.03 27.26
C ASP A 97 9.91 -2.91 26.41
N PRO A 98 11.00 -3.21 25.67
CA PRO A 98 11.69 -2.22 24.84
C PRO A 98 10.92 -1.85 23.58
N HIS A 99 9.82 -2.55 23.28
CA HIS A 99 8.97 -2.33 22.11
C HIS A 99 7.73 -1.49 22.43
N LEU A 100 7.62 -0.91 23.63
CA LEU A 100 6.60 0.09 23.94
C LEU A 100 6.97 1.45 23.37
N VAL A 101 5.96 2.12 22.82
CA VAL A 101 6.06 3.52 22.40
C VAL A 101 4.86 4.31 22.93
N GLU A 102 5.01 5.62 23.09
CA GLU A 102 3.92 6.48 23.53
C GLU A 102 3.73 7.67 22.59
N SER A 103 2.49 7.93 22.18
CA SER A 103 2.17 9.19 21.51
C SER A 103 1.74 10.26 22.49
N SER A 104 2.34 11.43 22.38
CA SER A 104 2.04 12.59 23.21
C SER A 104 2.08 13.89 22.40
N ARG A 105 1.79 15.01 23.06
CA ARG A 105 1.88 16.38 22.51
C ARG A 105 1.15 16.56 21.17
N PHE A 106 -0.01 15.93 21.04
CA PHE A 106 -0.90 16.11 19.91
C PHE A 106 -1.49 17.53 19.93
N ALA A 107 -1.08 18.37 18.99
CA ALA A 107 -1.42 19.79 18.99
C ALA A 107 -1.75 20.30 17.58
N MET A 108 -2.71 21.20 17.49
CA MET A 108 -3.11 21.86 16.23
C MET A 108 -3.13 23.37 16.43
N SER A 109 -2.71 24.12 15.43
CA SER A 109 -2.80 25.58 15.43
C SER A 109 -4.26 26.05 15.60
N ARG A 110 -4.46 27.28 16.09
CA ARG A 110 -5.77 27.80 16.49
C ARG A 110 -6.81 27.75 15.37
N GLU A 111 -6.38 28.01 14.13
CA GLU A 111 -7.21 27.98 12.91
C GLU A 111 -7.83 26.59 12.65
N PHE A 112 -7.13 25.53 13.08
CA PHE A 112 -7.49 24.13 12.82
C PHE A 112 -7.92 23.37 14.09
N ARG A 113 -8.06 24.04 15.23
CA ARG A 113 -8.49 23.41 16.48
C ARG A 113 -9.99 23.17 16.51
N LEU A 114 -10.36 22.05 17.12
CA LEU A 114 -11.74 21.60 17.26
C LEU A 114 -12.24 21.90 18.66
N SER A 115 -13.46 22.42 18.79
CA SER A 115 -14.21 22.23 20.04
C SER A 115 -14.54 20.75 20.19
N ALA A 116 -14.65 20.24 21.42
CA ALA A 116 -15.00 18.83 21.65
C ALA A 116 -16.31 18.41 20.95
N LEU A 117 -17.25 19.36 20.78
CA LEU A 117 -18.48 19.17 20.02
C LEU A 117 -18.25 19.18 18.50
N GLY A 118 -17.42 20.10 18.00
CA GLY A 118 -17.01 20.16 16.58
C GLY A 118 -16.32 18.88 16.14
N PHE A 119 -15.40 18.36 16.97
CA PHE A 119 -14.70 17.11 16.67
C PHE A 119 -15.65 15.91 16.59
N LYS A 120 -16.60 15.80 17.54
CA LYS A 120 -17.63 14.76 17.52
C LYS A 120 -18.52 14.86 16.27
N ARG A 121 -18.90 16.07 15.84
CA ARG A 121 -19.71 16.30 14.63
C ARG A 121 -18.96 15.89 13.37
N GLU A 122 -17.73 16.37 13.20
CA GLU A 122 -16.91 16.05 12.03
C GLU A 122 -16.62 14.55 11.95
N MET A 123 -16.20 13.91 13.04
CA MET A 123 -15.96 12.47 13.04
C MET A 123 -17.22 11.65 12.78
N SER A 124 -18.37 12.09 13.28
CA SER A 124 -19.64 11.44 12.97
C SER A 124 -20.00 11.59 11.49
N PHE A 125 -19.73 12.75 10.90
CA PHE A 125 -19.88 13.00 9.46
C PHE A 125 -18.95 12.09 8.67
N PHE A 126 -17.64 12.10 8.95
CA PHE A 126 -16.67 11.25 8.26
C PHE A 126 -17.03 9.76 8.39
N ARG A 127 -17.39 9.29 9.57
CA ARG A 127 -17.81 7.91 9.78
C ARG A 127 -19.01 7.52 8.91
N LYS A 128 -20.06 8.36 8.86
CA LYS A 128 -21.27 8.12 8.04
C LYS A 128 -20.94 7.99 6.55
N HIS A 129 -19.91 8.69 6.07
CA HIS A 129 -19.54 8.72 4.66
C HIS A 129 -18.40 7.75 4.29
N LEU A 130 -17.65 7.23 5.27
CA LEU A 130 -16.49 6.37 5.05
C LEU A 130 -16.70 4.89 5.41
N ILE A 131 -17.74 4.55 6.19
CA ILE A 131 -17.98 3.17 6.65
C ILE A 131 -19.29 2.63 6.04
N PRO A 132 -19.24 1.60 5.16
CA PRO A 132 -20.44 0.97 4.60
C PRO A 132 -21.29 0.30 5.70
N GLY A 133 -22.62 0.50 5.68
CA GLY A 133 -23.57 -0.09 6.64
C GLY A 133 -24.47 0.92 7.36
N THR A 134 -24.14 2.21 7.32
CA THR A 134 -25.08 3.28 7.68
C THR A 134 -25.80 3.75 6.44
N GLN A 135 -27.10 3.44 6.32
CA GLN A 135 -27.95 3.86 5.21
C GLN A 135 -27.82 5.38 4.95
N PRO A 136 -27.63 5.84 3.70
CA PRO A 136 -27.65 7.24 3.38
C PRO A 136 -29.11 7.72 3.32
N ARG A 137 -29.46 8.66 4.19
CA ARG A 137 -30.52 9.62 3.88
C ARG A 137 -29.92 11.01 4.04
N PRO A 138 -29.70 11.77 2.95
CA PRO A 138 -29.40 13.18 3.11
C PRO A 138 -30.67 13.84 3.67
N PRO A 139 -30.61 14.61 4.77
CA PRO A 139 -31.59 15.66 4.98
C PRO A 139 -31.41 16.65 3.83
N ALA A 140 -32.50 16.93 3.10
CA ALA A 140 -32.48 17.80 1.93
C ALA A 140 -32.15 19.28 2.24
N ASP A 141 -31.97 19.65 3.52
CA ASP A 141 -31.99 21.05 3.95
C ASP A 141 -30.78 21.50 4.79
N GLU A 142 -29.73 20.70 4.95
CA GLU A 142 -28.47 21.20 5.52
C GLU A 142 -27.57 21.76 4.41
N VAL A 143 -27.84 23.02 4.02
CA VAL A 143 -26.88 23.83 3.28
C VAL A 143 -25.64 24.02 4.16
N MET A 144 -24.61 23.21 3.92
CA MET A 144 -23.31 23.38 4.55
C MET A 144 -22.69 24.70 4.04
N GLY A 145 -22.43 25.63 4.96
CA GLY A 145 -21.82 26.92 4.67
C GLY A 145 -20.37 26.82 4.17
N PRO A 146 -19.76 27.97 3.77
CA PRO A 146 -18.46 28.05 3.08
C PRO A 146 -17.23 27.66 3.94
N ASP A 147 -17.42 27.40 5.23
CA ASP A 147 -16.35 27.03 6.17
C ASP A 147 -16.06 25.52 6.09
N ASP A 148 -15.08 25.15 5.29
CA ASP A 148 -14.65 23.78 4.99
C ASP A 148 -14.32 22.93 6.26
N PRO A 149 -15.22 22.02 6.70
CA PRO A 149 -15.01 21.16 7.88
C PRO A 149 -14.03 20.01 7.63
N SER A 150 -13.37 19.97 6.46
CA SER A 150 -12.52 18.84 6.07
C SER A 150 -11.06 19.00 6.48
N GLY A 151 -10.55 20.20 6.73
CA GLY A 151 -9.12 20.37 7.02
C GLY A 151 -8.66 19.75 8.35
N ARG A 152 -9.45 19.96 9.41
CA ARG A 152 -9.08 19.67 10.81
C ARG A 152 -8.98 18.18 11.08
N ILE A 153 -9.99 17.45 10.66
CA ILE A 153 -10.01 15.99 10.76
C ILE A 153 -8.94 15.32 9.90
N LEU A 154 -8.57 15.90 8.75
CA LEU A 154 -7.46 15.37 7.95
C LEU A 154 -6.12 15.58 8.64
N ILE A 155 -5.91 16.72 9.31
CA ILE A 155 -4.75 16.91 10.19
C ILE A 155 -4.77 15.86 11.29
N PHE A 156 -5.93 15.65 11.93
CA PHE A 156 -6.04 14.66 13.01
C PHE A 156 -5.66 13.25 12.55
N LEU A 157 -6.35 12.75 11.52
CA LEU A 157 -6.16 11.41 10.97
C LEU A 157 -4.76 11.23 10.38
N GLY A 158 -4.22 12.27 9.74
CA GLY A 158 -2.86 12.25 9.19
C GLY A 158 -1.80 12.16 10.29
N LEU A 159 -1.90 12.96 11.35
CA LEU A 159 -0.99 12.85 12.50
C LEU A 159 -1.13 11.49 13.19
N SER A 160 -2.35 10.99 13.41
CA SER A 160 -2.57 9.65 13.99
C SER A 160 -1.94 8.56 13.12
N TYR A 161 -2.15 8.60 11.81
CA TYR A 161 -1.53 7.66 10.88
C TYR A 161 0.00 7.76 10.93
N ALA A 162 0.57 8.97 10.90
CA ALA A 162 2.01 9.18 10.90
C ALA A 162 2.69 8.61 12.16
N VAL A 163 2.10 8.84 13.33
CA VAL A 163 2.60 8.31 14.61
C VAL A 163 2.53 6.78 14.63
N ILE A 164 1.40 6.18 14.23
CA ILE A 164 1.22 4.71 14.24
C ILE A 164 2.12 4.04 13.18
N ASP A 165 2.26 4.64 12.00
CA ASP A 165 3.20 4.17 10.96
C ASP A 165 4.65 4.22 11.44
N SER A 166 5.05 5.30 12.13
CA SER A 166 6.38 5.41 12.75
C SER A 166 6.61 4.33 13.80
N ALA A 167 5.62 4.06 14.65
CA ALA A 167 5.67 2.98 15.63
C ALA A 167 5.81 1.61 14.96
N HIS A 168 5.03 1.35 13.91
CA HIS A 168 5.08 0.10 13.15
C HIS A 168 6.44 -0.14 12.51
N ARG A 169 7.04 0.86 11.86
CA ARG A 169 8.37 0.75 11.24
C ARG A 169 9.49 0.42 12.23
N GLN A 170 9.32 0.79 13.49
CA GLN A 170 10.30 0.51 14.55
C GLN A 170 10.06 -0.84 15.25
N GLY A 171 9.05 -1.60 14.82
CA GLY A 171 8.71 -2.88 15.43
C GLY A 171 8.11 -2.74 16.83
N ALA A 172 7.39 -1.65 17.11
CA ALA A 172 6.68 -1.49 18.37
C ALA A 172 5.56 -2.54 18.51
N THR A 173 5.46 -3.18 19.68
CA THR A 173 4.42 -4.16 20.01
C THR A 173 3.14 -3.47 20.43
N HIS A 174 3.27 -2.48 21.33
CA HIS A 174 2.17 -1.71 21.88
C HIS A 174 2.43 -0.22 21.77
N HIS A 175 1.34 0.52 21.57
CA HIS A 175 1.32 1.96 21.54
C HIS A 175 0.51 2.46 22.73
N LEU A 176 1.09 3.34 23.53
CA LEU A 176 0.48 3.93 24.71
C LEU A 176 0.01 5.36 24.46
N MET A 177 -1.03 5.77 25.19
CA MET A 177 -1.44 7.16 25.24
C MET A 177 -2.11 7.48 26.58
N THR A 178 -2.00 8.74 27.00
CA THR A 178 -2.86 9.32 28.05
C THR A 178 -3.88 10.23 27.40
N ALA A 179 -5.17 9.91 27.56
CA ALA A 179 -6.22 10.59 26.83
C ALA A 179 -7.47 10.79 27.69
N GLU A 180 -8.27 11.79 27.32
CA GLU A 180 -9.63 11.90 27.82
C GLU A 180 -10.48 10.73 27.34
N ARG A 181 -11.44 10.29 28.16
CA ARG A 181 -12.40 9.24 27.78
C ARG A 181 -13.17 9.56 26.50
N SER A 182 -13.42 10.84 26.24
CA SER A 182 -14.15 11.31 25.05
C SER A 182 -13.40 10.97 23.75
N LEU A 183 -12.08 11.17 23.73
CA LEU A 183 -11.18 10.85 22.62
C LEU A 183 -11.03 9.34 22.46
N HIS A 184 -10.86 8.60 23.56
CA HIS A 184 -10.82 7.13 23.53
C HIS A 184 -12.06 6.53 22.87
N VAL A 185 -13.26 6.93 23.33
CA VAL A 185 -14.53 6.43 22.78
C VAL A 185 -14.64 6.76 21.30
N LEU A 186 -14.14 7.92 20.89
CA LEU A 186 -14.13 8.33 19.50
C LEU A 186 -13.19 7.48 18.64
N LEU A 187 -11.96 7.25 19.09
CA LEU A 187 -10.99 6.38 18.42
C LEU A 187 -11.54 4.95 18.27
N LYS A 188 -12.04 4.38 19.37
CA LYS A 188 -12.63 3.02 19.40
C LYS A 188 -13.80 2.89 18.43
N ARG A 189 -14.68 3.89 18.35
CA ARG A 189 -15.81 3.92 17.39
C ARG A 189 -15.39 3.97 15.93
N ASN A 190 -14.15 4.37 15.65
CA ASN A 190 -13.60 4.46 14.31
C ASN A 190 -12.58 3.35 14.03
N GLY A 191 -12.53 2.30 14.85
CA GLY A 191 -11.70 1.11 14.63
C GLY A 191 -10.26 1.24 15.13
N ILE A 192 -9.91 2.32 15.83
CA ILE A 192 -8.60 2.46 16.49
C ILE A 192 -8.77 2.04 17.95
N HIS A 193 -8.34 0.82 18.26
CA HIS A 193 -8.61 0.17 19.53
C HIS A 193 -7.49 0.42 20.54
N PHE A 194 -7.89 0.97 21.68
CA PHE A 194 -7.07 1.20 22.86
C PHE A 194 -7.85 0.69 24.07
N ASP A 195 -7.20 -0.07 24.93
CA ASP A 195 -7.77 -0.58 26.16
C ASP A 195 -7.19 0.16 27.38
N PRO A 196 -8.03 0.48 28.38
CA PRO A 196 -7.57 1.18 29.57
C PRO A 196 -6.63 0.27 30.36
N ILE A 197 -5.47 0.80 30.73
CA ILE A 197 -4.43 0.08 31.47
C ILE A 197 -4.28 0.58 32.92
N GLY A 198 -5.13 1.52 33.34
CA GLY A 198 -5.11 2.11 34.69
C GLY A 198 -6.33 3.00 34.95
N PRO A 199 -6.45 3.59 36.15
CA PRO A 199 -7.60 4.41 36.53
C PRO A 199 -7.59 5.77 35.81
N GLU A 200 -8.74 6.44 35.84
CA GLU A 200 -8.81 7.86 35.48
C GLU A 200 -8.16 8.71 36.59
N VAL A 201 -7.19 9.53 36.20
CA VAL A 201 -6.42 10.39 37.10
C VAL A 201 -6.50 11.85 36.64
N ASP A 202 -6.21 12.78 37.54
CA ASP A 202 -6.03 14.18 37.18
C ASP A 202 -4.59 14.42 36.73
N TYR A 203 -4.39 14.40 35.42
CA TYR A 203 -3.10 14.59 34.76
C TYR A 203 -3.31 15.55 33.59
N HIS A 204 -3.05 16.84 33.83
CA HIS A 204 -3.44 17.98 32.98
C HIS A 204 -4.96 18.10 32.74
N GLY A 205 -5.78 17.55 33.64
CA GLY A 205 -7.20 17.25 33.47
C GLY A 205 -7.49 15.75 33.57
N ARG A 206 -8.77 15.36 33.59
CA ARG A 206 -9.21 13.96 33.76
C ARG A 206 -8.81 13.10 32.55
N ARG A 207 -7.80 12.23 32.74
CA ARG A 207 -7.27 11.34 31.70
C ARG A 207 -7.11 9.92 32.21
N THR A 208 -7.23 8.97 31.30
CA THR A 208 -6.98 7.55 31.55
C THR A 208 -5.78 7.12 30.70
N PRO A 209 -4.87 6.29 31.23
CA PRO A 209 -3.83 5.67 30.43
C PRO A 209 -4.41 4.49 29.64
N TYR A 210 -4.01 4.39 28.37
CA TYR A 210 -4.45 3.33 27.46
C TYR A 210 -3.27 2.68 26.74
N ALA A 211 -3.44 1.42 26.34
CA ALA A 211 -2.56 0.69 25.43
C ALA A 211 -3.36 0.09 24.27
N GLY A 212 -2.76 0.04 23.08
CA GLY A 212 -3.29 -0.69 21.93
C GLY A 212 -2.22 -1.53 21.26
N VAL A 213 -2.62 -2.62 20.61
CA VAL A 213 -1.70 -3.46 19.82
C VAL A 213 -1.38 -2.73 18.52
N ASN A 214 -0.11 -2.38 18.33
CA ASN A 214 0.31 -1.48 17.27
C ASN A 214 0.02 -2.04 15.87
N GLU A 215 0.19 -3.34 15.68
CA GLU A 215 -0.10 -4.03 14.41
C GLU A 215 -1.59 -3.93 14.00
N GLU A 216 -2.50 -4.08 14.95
CA GLU A 216 -3.94 -3.97 14.70
C GLU A 216 -4.33 -2.52 14.38
N MET A 217 -3.79 -1.57 15.16
CA MET A 217 -4.00 -0.16 14.91
C MET A 217 -3.47 0.27 13.54
N PHE A 218 -2.30 -0.22 13.13
CA PHE A 218 -1.71 0.06 11.83
C PHE A 218 -2.64 -0.36 10.68
N LYS A 219 -3.18 -1.58 10.73
CA LYS A 219 -4.19 -2.07 9.76
C LYS A 219 -5.43 -1.18 9.73
N SER A 220 -5.91 -0.77 10.90
CA SER A 220 -7.07 0.13 11.02
C SER A 220 -6.81 1.50 10.40
N VAL A 221 -5.69 2.15 10.70
CA VAL A 221 -5.38 3.48 10.16
C VAL A 221 -5.08 3.45 8.66
N GLN A 222 -4.50 2.36 8.14
CA GLN A 222 -4.38 2.15 6.68
C GLN A 222 -5.75 2.08 6.01
N SER A 223 -6.70 1.33 6.59
CA SER A 223 -8.08 1.25 6.09
C SER A 223 -8.76 2.62 6.08
N ILE A 224 -8.64 3.37 7.18
CA ILE A 224 -9.22 4.72 7.31
C ILE A 224 -8.60 5.66 6.28
N ARG A 225 -7.27 5.68 6.15
CA ARG A 225 -6.56 6.54 5.20
C ARG A 225 -7.04 6.32 3.76
N SER A 226 -7.23 5.08 3.34
CA SER A 226 -7.74 4.77 2.00
C SER A 226 -9.19 5.22 1.79
N LYS A 227 -10.06 5.01 2.78
CA LYS A 227 -11.45 5.49 2.74
C LYS A 227 -11.50 7.01 2.63
N VAL A 228 -10.75 7.72 3.47
CA VAL A 228 -10.61 9.19 3.43
C VAL A 228 -10.13 9.65 2.06
N PHE A 229 -9.07 9.02 1.53
CA PHE A 229 -8.52 9.38 0.24
C PHE A 229 -9.52 9.18 -0.91
N THR A 230 -10.28 8.07 -0.88
CA THR A 230 -11.36 7.79 -1.83
C THR A 230 -12.46 8.86 -1.76
N PHE A 231 -12.93 9.20 -0.56
CA PHE A 231 -13.94 10.24 -0.36
C PHE A 231 -13.49 11.62 -0.86
N LEU A 232 -12.27 12.04 -0.53
CA LEU A 232 -11.72 13.32 -0.98
C LEU A 232 -11.60 13.39 -2.51
N SER A 233 -11.23 12.29 -3.13
CA SER A 233 -11.12 12.21 -4.59
C SER A 233 -12.48 12.31 -5.27
N GLN A 234 -13.51 11.63 -4.73
CA GLN A 234 -14.89 11.74 -5.23
C GLN A 234 -15.46 13.16 -5.10
N ARG A 235 -15.21 13.83 -3.96
CA ARG A 235 -15.76 15.18 -3.67
C ARG A 235 -15.12 16.28 -4.51
N SER A 236 -13.84 16.15 -4.85
CA SER A 236 -13.12 17.20 -5.58
C SER A 236 -13.46 17.28 -7.07
N GLY A 237 -14.31 16.39 -7.60
CA GLY A 237 -14.60 16.30 -9.05
C GLY A 237 -13.38 15.91 -9.88
N LYS A 238 -12.18 15.83 -9.26
CA LYS A 238 -11.00 15.17 -9.77
C LYS A 238 -11.30 13.68 -9.69
N VAL A 239 -12.02 13.22 -10.70
CA VAL A 239 -11.72 11.99 -11.44
C VAL A 239 -10.45 11.37 -10.88
N SER A 240 -10.59 10.20 -10.22
CA SER A 240 -9.47 9.41 -9.69
C SER A 240 -8.21 9.65 -10.53
N PRO A 241 -7.02 9.92 -9.96
CA PRO A 241 -5.79 10.03 -10.75
C PRO A 241 -5.45 8.74 -11.53
N ALA A 242 -6.32 7.72 -11.50
CA ALA A 242 -6.30 6.59 -12.39
C ALA A 242 -7.19 6.74 -13.62
N SER A 243 -8.12 7.70 -13.76
CA SER A 243 -9.09 7.61 -14.87
C SER A 243 -8.53 8.07 -16.22
N GLN A 244 -7.59 9.02 -16.26
CA GLN A 244 -6.91 9.37 -17.51
C GLN A 244 -5.98 8.22 -17.93
N GLU A 245 -5.20 7.71 -16.99
CA GLU A 245 -4.32 6.57 -17.13
C GLU A 245 -5.10 5.30 -17.50
N ARG A 246 -6.29 5.10 -16.93
CA ARG A 246 -7.21 4.00 -17.22
C ARG A 246 -7.78 4.14 -18.62
N ALA A 247 -8.24 5.33 -19.03
CA ALA A 247 -8.70 5.58 -20.39
C ALA A 247 -7.58 5.36 -21.45
N LEU A 248 -6.31 5.62 -21.09
CA LEU A 248 -5.17 5.28 -21.92
C LEU A 248 -4.88 3.77 -21.92
N ALA A 249 -4.94 3.13 -20.76
CA ALA A 249 -4.68 1.70 -20.59
C ALA A 249 -5.75 0.82 -21.25
N GLU A 250 -7.01 1.25 -21.26
CA GLU A 250 -8.13 0.56 -21.92
C GLU A 250 -7.93 0.37 -23.43
N LYS A 251 -7.10 1.21 -24.05
CA LYS A 251 -6.72 1.05 -25.47
C LYS A 251 -5.77 -0.12 -25.71
N GLU A 252 -5.11 -0.62 -24.66
CA GLU A 252 -4.18 -1.74 -24.75
C GLU A 252 -4.93 -3.06 -24.71
N SER A 253 -4.94 -3.77 -25.83
CA SER A 253 -5.38 -5.17 -25.89
C SER A 253 -4.58 -5.95 -26.94
N PHE A 254 -4.55 -7.27 -26.80
CA PHE A 254 -4.01 -8.17 -27.82
C PHE A 254 -4.47 -9.62 -27.60
N ARG A 255 -4.16 -10.49 -28.56
CA ARG A 255 -4.35 -11.94 -28.43
C ARG A 255 -3.00 -12.65 -28.45
N LEU A 256 -2.86 -13.70 -27.63
CA LEU A 256 -1.68 -14.55 -27.59
C LEU A 256 -2.05 -15.96 -27.14
N GLY A 257 -1.67 -16.98 -27.91
CA GLY A 257 -1.85 -18.40 -27.56
C GLY A 257 -3.29 -18.81 -27.23
N GLY A 258 -4.28 -18.25 -27.94
CA GLY A 258 -5.71 -18.54 -27.72
C GLY A 258 -6.38 -17.68 -26.64
N PHE A 259 -5.63 -16.82 -25.96
CA PHE A 259 -6.14 -15.91 -24.93
C PHE A 259 -6.21 -14.47 -25.43
N ARG A 260 -7.19 -13.70 -24.94
CA ARG A 260 -7.32 -12.27 -25.14
C ARG A 260 -6.89 -11.54 -23.88
N PHE A 261 -6.04 -10.53 -24.01
CA PHE A 261 -5.55 -9.70 -22.91
C PHE A 261 -6.11 -8.29 -23.06
N GLY A 262 -6.53 -7.69 -21.94
CA GLY A 262 -7.03 -6.32 -21.88
C GLY A 262 -7.11 -5.81 -20.45
N VAL A 263 -7.69 -4.62 -20.26
CA VAL A 263 -7.88 -3.99 -18.94
C VAL A 263 -9.33 -4.16 -18.50
N ALA A 264 -9.56 -4.56 -17.25
CA ALA A 264 -10.88 -4.56 -16.65
C ALA A 264 -11.23 -3.13 -16.19
N SER A 265 -12.29 -2.57 -16.76
CA SER A 265 -12.81 -1.24 -16.41
C SER A 265 -14.30 -1.25 -16.07
N GLU A 266 -15.06 -2.19 -16.62
CA GLU A 266 -16.48 -2.40 -16.32
C GLU A 266 -16.66 -3.01 -14.93
N ASP A 267 -17.69 -2.57 -14.20
CA ASP A 267 -17.97 -3.05 -12.84
C ASP A 267 -18.18 -4.56 -12.79
N GLU A 268 -18.85 -5.14 -13.80
CA GLU A 268 -19.03 -6.59 -13.91
C GLU A 268 -17.69 -7.32 -14.06
N ARG A 269 -16.77 -6.77 -14.87
CA ARG A 269 -15.45 -7.36 -15.08
C ARG A 269 -14.56 -7.24 -13.85
N LEU A 270 -14.62 -6.11 -13.16
CA LEU A 270 -13.93 -5.93 -11.88
C LEU A 270 -14.46 -6.89 -10.81
N ASP A 271 -15.77 -7.14 -10.77
CA ASP A 271 -16.36 -8.14 -9.87
C ASP A 271 -15.78 -9.53 -10.13
N GLN A 272 -15.67 -9.94 -11.39
CA GLN A 272 -15.03 -11.20 -11.78
C GLN A 272 -13.56 -11.28 -11.34
N VAL A 273 -12.81 -10.17 -11.43
CA VAL A 273 -11.42 -10.08 -10.96
C VAL A 273 -11.33 -10.32 -9.45
N PHE A 274 -12.19 -9.68 -8.66
CA PHE A 274 -12.19 -9.85 -7.20
C PHE A 274 -12.61 -11.26 -6.78
N GLN A 275 -13.56 -11.87 -7.49
CA GLN A 275 -13.94 -13.27 -7.28
C GLN A 275 -12.80 -14.23 -7.64
N LEU A 276 -12.10 -14.01 -8.75
CA LEU A 276 -10.95 -14.85 -9.15
C LEU A 276 -9.82 -14.76 -8.13
N ARG A 277 -9.51 -13.55 -7.63
CA ARG A 277 -8.51 -13.36 -6.58
C ARG A 277 -8.90 -14.06 -5.28
N HIS A 278 -10.15 -13.94 -4.86
CA HIS A 278 -10.67 -14.67 -3.69
C HIS A 278 -10.49 -16.18 -3.85
N ARG A 279 -10.98 -16.74 -4.96
CA ARG A 279 -10.83 -18.17 -5.23
C ARG A 279 -9.36 -18.59 -5.22
N SER A 280 -8.48 -17.84 -5.89
CA SER A 280 -7.07 -18.18 -5.95
C SER A 280 -6.40 -18.12 -4.57
N TYR A 281 -6.54 -17.02 -3.85
CA TYR A 281 -5.80 -16.82 -2.59
C TYR A 281 -6.44 -17.49 -1.39
N ALA A 282 -7.77 -17.50 -1.28
CA ALA A 282 -8.47 -18.09 -0.14
C ALA A 282 -8.74 -19.59 -0.34
N GLU A 283 -9.25 -19.98 -1.51
CA GLU A 283 -9.72 -21.36 -1.74
C GLU A 283 -8.61 -22.27 -2.29
N ASP A 284 -7.86 -21.82 -3.29
CA ASP A 284 -6.90 -22.68 -4.01
C ASP A 284 -5.56 -22.81 -3.27
N PHE A 285 -5.09 -21.73 -2.65
CA PHE A 285 -3.79 -21.67 -1.99
C PHE A 285 -3.84 -21.42 -0.48
N ALA A 286 -5.02 -21.12 0.09
CA ALA A 286 -5.22 -20.84 1.52
C ALA A 286 -4.24 -19.80 2.10
N LEU A 287 -3.87 -18.79 1.31
CA LEU A 287 -2.98 -17.68 1.69
C LEU A 287 -3.67 -16.67 2.60
N ILE A 288 -4.99 -16.58 2.50
CA ILE A 288 -5.84 -15.72 3.32
C ILE A 288 -6.98 -16.56 3.90
N PRO A 289 -7.45 -16.27 5.13
CA PRO A 289 -8.60 -16.98 5.67
C PRO A 289 -9.84 -16.78 4.79
N SER A 290 -10.57 -17.85 4.47
CA SER A 290 -11.79 -17.81 3.65
C SER A 290 -12.84 -16.82 4.16
N ASP A 291 -12.90 -16.65 5.48
CA ASP A 291 -13.92 -15.86 6.14
C ASP A 291 -13.56 -14.36 6.16
N SER A 292 -12.35 -14.01 5.69
CA SER A 292 -11.90 -12.60 5.58
C SER A 292 -12.74 -11.81 4.58
N PHE A 293 -13.38 -12.49 3.63
CA PHE A 293 -14.20 -11.89 2.58
C PHE A 293 -15.55 -12.64 2.45
N PRO A 294 -16.54 -12.33 3.33
CA PRO A 294 -17.84 -13.02 3.32
C PRO A 294 -18.61 -12.90 1.99
N ASP A 295 -18.34 -11.85 1.22
CA ASP A 295 -18.91 -11.61 -0.11
C ASP A 295 -18.16 -12.33 -1.24
N LYS A 296 -17.15 -13.14 -0.91
CA LYS A 296 -16.26 -13.91 -1.80
C LYS A 296 -15.51 -13.05 -2.81
N ARG A 297 -15.18 -11.81 -2.45
CA ARG A 297 -14.47 -10.85 -3.31
C ARG A 297 -13.22 -10.35 -2.59
N GLU A 298 -12.05 -10.75 -3.06
CA GLU A 298 -10.78 -10.27 -2.48
C GLU A 298 -10.46 -8.90 -3.08
N ARG A 299 -10.61 -7.89 -2.23
CA ARG A 299 -10.33 -6.49 -2.55
C ARG A 299 -9.71 -5.80 -1.34
N ASP A 300 -8.78 -4.90 -1.61
CA ASP A 300 -8.08 -4.11 -0.60
C ASP A 300 -8.16 -2.61 -0.91
N VAL A 301 -7.44 -1.85 -0.08
CA VAL A 301 -7.39 -0.38 -0.11
C VAL A 301 -6.80 0.21 -1.39
N TYR A 302 -6.08 -0.57 -2.20
CA TYR A 302 -5.37 -0.11 -3.39
C TYR A 302 -6.17 -0.35 -4.69
N ASP A 303 -7.20 -1.19 -4.66
CA ASP A 303 -7.99 -1.54 -5.85
C ASP A 303 -8.64 -0.35 -6.58
N PRO A 304 -9.18 0.68 -5.89
CA PRO A 304 -9.70 1.86 -6.57
C PRO A 304 -8.65 2.65 -7.37
N TRP A 305 -7.36 2.44 -7.08
CA TRP A 305 -6.21 3.15 -7.65
C TRP A 305 -5.37 2.27 -8.56
N SER A 306 -5.94 1.13 -8.95
CA SER A 306 -5.24 0.10 -9.70
C SER A 306 -5.79 -0.04 -11.12
N LEU A 307 -4.91 -0.46 -12.00
CA LEU A 307 -5.24 -1.01 -13.30
C LEU A 307 -5.20 -2.54 -13.20
N HIS A 308 -6.30 -3.18 -13.60
CA HIS A 308 -6.45 -4.63 -13.53
C HIS A 308 -6.28 -5.21 -14.93
N ALA A 309 -5.11 -5.81 -15.18
CA ALA A 309 -4.87 -6.57 -16.41
C ALA A 309 -5.57 -7.92 -16.32
N VAL A 310 -6.30 -8.29 -17.37
CA VAL A 310 -7.06 -9.54 -17.44
C VAL A 310 -6.65 -10.38 -18.63
N ALA A 311 -6.74 -11.69 -18.47
CA ALA A 311 -6.60 -12.69 -19.51
C ALA A 311 -7.90 -13.49 -19.63
N MET A 312 -8.44 -13.54 -20.84
CA MET A 312 -9.71 -14.16 -21.19
C MET A 312 -9.48 -15.34 -22.12
N ASP A 313 -10.19 -16.44 -21.94
CA ASP A 313 -10.18 -17.56 -22.88
C ASP A 313 -11.07 -17.30 -24.12
N SER A 314 -11.17 -18.29 -25.01
CA SER A 314 -12.00 -18.20 -26.22
C SER A 314 -13.51 -18.11 -25.92
N GLY A 315 -13.95 -18.48 -24.72
CA GLY A 315 -15.34 -18.42 -24.27
C GLY A 315 -15.66 -17.17 -23.45
N ASP A 316 -14.80 -16.15 -23.50
CA ASP A 316 -14.91 -14.92 -22.70
C ASP A 316 -14.95 -15.16 -21.18
N ARG A 317 -14.28 -16.22 -20.70
CA ARG A 317 -14.11 -16.47 -19.27
C ARG A 317 -12.79 -15.88 -18.79
N LEU A 318 -12.82 -15.23 -17.63
CA LEU A 318 -11.63 -14.72 -16.97
C LEU A 318 -10.78 -15.88 -16.42
N VAL A 319 -9.57 -16.03 -16.94
CA VAL A 319 -8.65 -17.12 -16.58
C VAL A 319 -7.36 -16.66 -15.90
N GLY A 320 -7.08 -15.35 -15.90
CA GLY A 320 -5.96 -14.77 -15.18
C GLY A 320 -6.09 -13.27 -14.99
N THR A 321 -5.47 -12.75 -13.94
CA THR A 321 -5.43 -11.33 -13.63
C THR A 321 -4.10 -10.92 -12.99
N ALA A 322 -3.68 -9.69 -13.21
CA ALA A 322 -2.56 -9.06 -12.51
C ALA A 322 -2.88 -7.57 -12.26
N ARG A 323 -2.41 -7.02 -11.14
CA ARG A 323 -2.74 -5.65 -10.70
C ARG A 323 -1.53 -4.73 -10.80
N LEU A 324 -1.76 -3.52 -11.29
CA LEU A 324 -0.79 -2.43 -11.30
C LEU A 324 -1.34 -1.25 -10.49
N VAL A 325 -0.78 -1.03 -9.30
CA VAL A 325 -1.19 0.06 -8.39
C VAL A 325 -0.41 1.32 -8.77
N LEU A 326 -1.13 2.39 -9.13
CA LEU A 326 -0.49 3.65 -9.51
C LEU A 326 0.06 4.39 -8.29
N ASN A 327 1.25 5.00 -8.44
CA ASN A 327 1.85 5.83 -7.38
C ASN A 327 1.13 7.18 -7.25
N THR A 328 -0.01 7.13 -6.56
CA THR A 328 -0.84 8.29 -6.22
C THR A 328 -0.50 8.80 -4.81
N SER A 329 -1.24 9.79 -4.30
CA SER A 329 -1.05 10.26 -2.92
C SER A 329 -1.43 9.21 -1.86
N LEU A 330 -2.14 8.14 -2.22
CA LEU A 330 -2.31 6.96 -1.36
C LEU A 330 -0.98 6.26 -1.10
N GLY A 331 0.01 6.42 -1.98
CA GLY A 331 1.25 5.64 -1.96
C GLY A 331 1.03 4.22 -2.47
N ILE A 332 2.12 3.45 -2.44
CA ILE A 332 2.15 2.03 -2.80
C ILE A 332 2.94 1.28 -1.73
N GLN A 333 2.48 0.10 -1.34
CA GLN A 333 2.95 -0.65 -0.16
C GLN A 333 4.47 -0.89 -0.18
N SER A 334 5.01 -1.24 -1.35
CA SER A 334 6.44 -1.43 -1.57
C SER A 334 7.25 -0.16 -1.24
N LEU A 335 6.81 1.03 -1.65
CA LEU A 335 7.48 2.28 -1.28
C LEU A 335 7.28 2.68 0.19
N GLU A 336 6.19 2.24 0.82
CA GLU A 336 6.00 2.49 2.26
C GLU A 336 7.01 1.71 3.11
N SER A 337 7.51 0.58 2.59
CA SER A 337 8.54 -0.25 3.22
C SER A 337 9.97 0.15 2.84
N ALA A 338 10.13 1.10 1.90
CA ALA A 338 11.44 1.58 1.45
C ALA A 338 12.08 2.55 2.45
N ASP A 339 13.40 2.76 2.30
CA ASP A 339 14.13 3.77 3.05
C ASP A 339 13.49 5.15 2.87
N PRO A 340 13.45 6.01 3.91
CA PRO A 340 12.77 7.31 3.84
C PRO A 340 13.21 8.19 2.67
N GLN A 341 14.51 8.16 2.33
CA GLN A 341 15.08 8.92 1.21
C GLN A 341 14.58 8.39 -0.14
N GLU A 342 14.54 7.08 -0.33
CA GLU A 342 14.06 6.42 -1.54
C GLU A 342 12.54 6.63 -1.72
N ARG A 343 11.78 6.51 -0.63
CA ARG A 343 10.35 6.85 -0.60
C ARG A 343 10.12 8.29 -1.04
N LEU A 344 10.90 9.25 -0.53
CA LEU A 344 10.79 10.66 -0.91
C LEU A 344 11.14 10.87 -2.40
N ARG A 345 12.26 10.29 -2.85
CA ARG A 345 12.72 10.34 -4.23
C ARG A 345 11.65 9.84 -5.18
N LEU A 346 11.10 8.65 -4.96
CA LEU A 346 10.17 8.00 -5.89
C LEU A 346 8.72 8.51 -5.77
N SER A 347 8.26 8.90 -4.58
CA SER A 347 6.93 9.51 -4.40
C SER A 347 6.78 10.84 -5.14
N SER A 348 7.88 11.59 -5.31
CA SER A 348 7.87 12.86 -6.05
C SER A 348 7.68 12.67 -7.57
N THR A 349 8.18 11.56 -8.13
CA THR A 349 8.17 11.36 -9.59
C THR A 349 6.82 10.96 -10.13
N LYS A 350 6.02 10.20 -9.36
CA LYS A 350 4.81 9.48 -9.82
C LYS A 350 5.01 8.62 -11.07
N LYS A 351 6.26 8.33 -11.45
CA LYS A 351 6.62 7.54 -12.65
C LYS A 351 6.81 6.06 -12.37
N VAL A 352 6.54 5.61 -11.15
CA VAL A 352 6.61 4.20 -10.79
C VAL A 352 5.23 3.70 -10.42
N ALA A 353 5.00 2.40 -10.54
CA ALA A 353 3.78 1.73 -10.09
C ALA A 353 4.12 0.40 -9.43
N GLU A 354 3.26 -0.09 -8.56
CA GLU A 354 3.47 -1.38 -7.89
C GLU A 354 2.78 -2.51 -8.64
N LEU A 355 3.53 -3.58 -8.94
CA LEU A 355 2.98 -4.81 -9.48
C LEU A 355 2.56 -5.73 -8.34
N SER A 356 1.29 -6.13 -8.33
CA SER A 356 0.73 -6.98 -7.28
C SER A 356 -0.37 -7.91 -7.80
N ARG A 357 -0.83 -8.82 -6.93
CA ARG A 357 -2.03 -9.65 -7.11
C ARG A 357 -2.12 -10.40 -8.46
N LEU A 358 -1.06 -11.14 -8.80
CA LEU A 358 -1.12 -12.13 -9.90
C LEU A 358 -1.94 -13.34 -9.45
N ALA A 359 -3.00 -13.68 -10.18
CA ALA A 359 -3.86 -14.83 -9.92
C ALA A 359 -4.26 -15.52 -11.23
N LEU A 360 -4.32 -16.85 -11.21
CA LEU A 360 -4.71 -17.68 -12.35
C LEU A 360 -5.84 -18.63 -11.94
N ALA A 361 -6.82 -18.83 -12.81
CA ALA A 361 -7.89 -19.79 -12.59
C ALA A 361 -7.40 -21.23 -12.72
N LYS A 362 -8.13 -22.19 -12.14
CA LYS A 362 -7.90 -23.62 -12.43
C LYS A 362 -8.19 -23.96 -13.89
N PRO A 363 -7.45 -24.90 -14.50
CA PRO A 363 -6.34 -25.66 -13.90
C PRO A 363 -4.98 -24.92 -13.91
N TYR A 364 -4.89 -23.75 -14.54
CA TYR A 364 -3.63 -23.03 -14.80
C TYR A 364 -2.87 -22.64 -13.53
N GLY A 365 -3.57 -22.13 -12.51
CA GLY A 365 -2.95 -21.73 -11.25
C GLY A 365 -2.27 -22.90 -10.53
N GLN A 366 -2.94 -24.05 -10.44
CA GLN A 366 -2.37 -25.25 -9.82
C GLN A 366 -1.21 -25.83 -10.64
N ALA A 367 -1.33 -25.82 -11.97
CA ALA A 367 -0.28 -26.32 -12.86
C ALA A 367 1.01 -25.50 -12.74
N PHE A 368 0.93 -24.22 -12.34
CA PHE A 368 2.01 -23.23 -12.33
C PHE A 368 2.33 -22.69 -10.93
N ALA A 369 1.93 -23.41 -9.88
CA ALA A 369 2.04 -22.98 -8.50
C ALA A 369 3.49 -22.78 -8.03
N ASP A 370 4.42 -23.61 -8.51
CA ASP A 370 5.86 -23.47 -8.29
C ASP A 370 6.40 -22.11 -8.77
N VAL A 371 6.02 -21.70 -9.97
CA VAL A 371 6.41 -20.40 -10.53
C VAL A 371 5.67 -19.26 -9.85
N LEU A 372 4.37 -19.41 -9.59
CA LEU A 372 3.59 -18.40 -8.87
C LEU A 372 4.15 -18.15 -7.46
N SER A 373 4.63 -19.19 -6.77
CA SER A 373 5.27 -19.09 -5.46
C SER A 373 6.48 -18.16 -5.49
N VAL A 374 7.33 -18.28 -6.52
CA VAL A 374 8.49 -17.40 -6.72
C VAL A 374 8.05 -16.00 -7.13
N VAL A 375 7.15 -15.86 -8.10
CA VAL A 375 6.71 -14.55 -8.63
C VAL A 375 5.99 -13.71 -7.57
N LEU A 376 5.21 -14.37 -6.69
CA LEU A 376 4.50 -13.72 -5.60
C LEU A 376 5.38 -13.55 -4.35
N SER A 377 6.56 -14.19 -4.30
CA SER A 377 7.37 -14.34 -3.09
C SER A 377 6.56 -14.86 -1.90
N ILE A 378 5.63 -15.81 -2.14
CA ILE A 378 4.77 -16.44 -1.12
C ILE A 378 4.88 -17.97 -1.30
N PRO A 379 5.19 -18.74 -0.25
CA PRO A 379 5.12 -20.19 -0.34
C PRO A 379 3.67 -20.65 -0.60
N LEU A 380 3.43 -21.24 -1.77
CA LEU A 380 2.15 -21.88 -2.09
C LEU A 380 2.18 -23.34 -1.61
N GLY A 381 1.09 -23.79 -0.97
CA GLY A 381 0.97 -25.16 -0.47
C GLY A 381 1.08 -26.23 -1.57
N PRO A 382 1.37 -27.50 -1.20
CA PRO A 382 1.48 -28.59 -2.17
C PRO A 382 0.15 -28.77 -2.90
N CYS A 383 0.13 -28.46 -4.20
CA CYS A 383 -1.01 -28.79 -5.05
C CYS A 383 -1.14 -30.31 -5.11
N SER A 384 -2.34 -30.84 -4.84
CA SER A 384 -2.62 -32.27 -5.04
C SER A 384 -2.26 -32.62 -6.49
N ALA A 385 -1.30 -33.54 -6.63
CA ALA A 385 -0.75 -33.98 -7.91
C ALA A 385 -1.74 -34.86 -8.68
N GLY A 386 -2.97 -34.37 -8.90
CA GLY A 386 -3.81 -34.87 -9.98
C GLY A 386 -3.11 -34.55 -11.30
N SER A 387 -2.95 -35.56 -12.17
CA SER A 387 -2.12 -35.55 -13.38
C SER A 387 -2.08 -34.22 -14.13
N MET A 388 -1.10 -33.38 -13.78
CA MET A 388 -0.89 -32.08 -14.41
C MET A 388 -0.37 -32.27 -15.83
N GLY A 389 -1.14 -31.83 -16.82
CA GLY A 389 -0.74 -31.93 -18.23
C GLY A 389 0.38 -30.92 -18.57
N PRO A 390 1.43 -31.31 -19.32
CA PRO A 390 2.42 -30.37 -19.88
C PRO A 390 1.79 -29.24 -20.71
N SER A 391 0.58 -29.46 -21.24
CA SER A 391 -0.23 -28.47 -21.93
C SER A 391 -0.69 -27.33 -21.02
N ASP A 392 -1.15 -27.63 -19.80
CA ASP A 392 -1.69 -26.63 -18.88
C ASP A 392 -0.60 -25.72 -18.31
N ARG A 393 0.58 -26.28 -18.02
CA ARG A 393 1.78 -25.49 -17.67
C ARG A 393 2.16 -24.51 -18.78
N ARG A 394 2.15 -24.96 -20.04
CA ARG A 394 2.46 -24.08 -21.19
C ARG A 394 1.42 -22.97 -21.33
N ARG A 395 0.13 -23.28 -21.16
CA ARG A 395 -0.95 -22.29 -21.20
C ARG A 395 -0.84 -21.29 -20.05
N ALA A 396 -0.58 -21.75 -18.83
CA ALA A 396 -0.36 -20.91 -17.66
C ALA A 396 0.83 -19.94 -17.86
N ALA A 397 1.94 -20.43 -18.44
CA ALA A 397 3.05 -19.58 -18.82
C ALA A 397 2.62 -18.52 -19.85
N VAL A 398 1.86 -18.89 -20.88
CA VAL A 398 1.33 -17.92 -21.87
C VAL A 398 0.46 -16.86 -21.20
N ILE A 399 -0.42 -17.25 -20.28
CA ILE A 399 -1.27 -16.31 -19.53
C ILE A 399 -0.43 -15.35 -18.71
N THR A 400 0.49 -15.87 -17.88
CA THR A 400 1.37 -15.05 -17.02
C THR A 400 2.20 -14.06 -17.86
N LEU A 401 2.85 -14.54 -18.92
CA LEU A 401 3.68 -13.70 -19.78
C LEU A 401 2.85 -12.67 -20.57
N GLY A 402 1.64 -13.04 -20.98
CA GLY A 402 0.71 -12.11 -21.61
C GLY A 402 0.25 -11.01 -20.65
N LEU A 403 -0.03 -11.34 -19.38
CA LEU A 403 -0.36 -10.34 -18.36
C LEU A 403 0.80 -9.37 -18.12
N PHE A 404 2.02 -9.86 -17.93
CA PHE A 404 3.20 -8.99 -17.78
C PHE A 404 3.46 -8.13 -19.02
N ARG A 405 3.31 -8.69 -20.23
CA ARG A 405 3.43 -7.95 -21.48
C ARG A 405 2.38 -6.85 -21.58
N LEU A 406 1.14 -7.12 -21.18
CA LEU A 406 0.07 -6.13 -21.16
C LEU A 406 0.39 -5.01 -20.18
N LEU A 407 0.76 -5.35 -18.95
CA LEU A 407 1.14 -4.38 -17.93
C LEU A 407 2.32 -3.51 -18.40
N TYR A 408 3.29 -4.10 -19.11
CA TYR A 408 4.42 -3.36 -19.67
C TYR A 408 3.97 -2.37 -20.76
N ARG A 409 3.11 -2.80 -21.69
CA ARG A 409 2.53 -1.91 -22.71
C ARG A 409 1.78 -0.75 -22.07
N ILE A 410 0.89 -1.04 -21.12
CA ILE A 410 0.17 -0.03 -20.34
C ILE A 410 1.17 0.94 -19.71
N SER A 411 2.17 0.41 -19.02
CA SER A 411 3.19 1.21 -18.33
C SER A 411 3.94 2.16 -19.27
N LYS A 412 4.22 1.74 -20.50
CA LYS A 412 4.80 2.62 -21.53
C LYS A 412 3.82 3.68 -22.01
N THR A 413 2.57 3.32 -22.24
CA THR A 413 1.51 4.24 -22.67
C THR A 413 1.27 5.35 -21.64
N ILE A 414 1.29 5.02 -20.35
CA ILE A 414 1.18 5.98 -19.24
C ILE A 414 2.54 6.53 -18.76
N ARG A 415 3.62 6.29 -19.52
CA ARG A 415 4.98 6.84 -19.33
C ARG A 415 5.62 6.58 -17.96
N LEU A 416 5.38 5.40 -17.40
CA LEU A 416 6.10 4.92 -16.22
C LEU A 416 7.56 4.60 -16.57
N SER A 417 8.45 4.69 -15.59
CA SER A 417 9.88 4.38 -15.65
C SER A 417 10.26 3.03 -15.03
N GLY A 418 9.37 2.43 -14.22
CA GLY A 418 9.64 1.13 -13.60
C GLY A 418 8.52 0.62 -12.70
N TRP A 419 8.70 -0.62 -12.23
CA TRP A 419 7.80 -1.29 -11.30
C TRP A 419 8.43 -1.46 -9.92
N CYS A 420 7.69 -1.10 -8.88
CA CYS A 420 8.02 -1.44 -7.51
C CYS A 420 7.35 -2.76 -7.13
N LEU A 421 8.00 -3.54 -6.27
CA LEU A 421 7.40 -4.72 -5.65
C LEU A 421 8.14 -5.10 -4.36
N LEU A 422 7.50 -5.92 -3.53
CA LEU A 422 8.13 -6.58 -2.40
C LEU A 422 8.59 -7.97 -2.86
N ALA A 423 9.90 -8.23 -2.79
CA ALA A 423 10.51 -9.49 -3.23
C ALA A 423 11.28 -10.16 -2.10
N ASP A 424 11.23 -11.49 -2.04
CA ASP A 424 12.16 -12.28 -1.25
C ASP A 424 13.48 -12.50 -2.02
N ASP A 425 14.49 -13.02 -1.33
CA ASP A 425 15.82 -13.26 -1.92
C ASP A 425 15.74 -14.23 -3.12
N LYS A 426 14.82 -15.20 -3.10
CA LYS A 426 14.63 -16.15 -4.21
C LYS A 426 14.23 -15.45 -5.51
N MET A 427 13.32 -14.48 -5.43
CA MET A 427 12.89 -13.68 -6.59
C MET A 427 14.04 -12.77 -7.07
N ILE A 428 14.77 -12.13 -6.14
CA ILE A 428 15.92 -11.27 -6.48
C ILE A 428 17.02 -12.08 -7.17
N ASP A 429 17.33 -13.27 -6.69
CA ASP A 429 18.30 -14.20 -7.29
C ASP A 429 17.86 -14.66 -8.68
N LEU A 430 16.56 -14.96 -8.85
CA LEU A 430 16.00 -15.33 -10.14
C LEU A 430 16.14 -14.19 -11.16
N LEU A 431 15.77 -12.97 -10.78
CA LEU A 431 15.92 -11.79 -11.63
C LEU A 431 17.39 -11.59 -12.03
N SER A 432 18.30 -11.65 -11.05
CA SER A 432 19.74 -11.44 -11.25
C SER A 432 20.35 -12.48 -12.20
N ARG A 433 19.94 -13.76 -12.12
CA ARG A 433 20.38 -14.81 -13.06
C ARG A 433 19.96 -14.53 -14.50
N HIS A 434 18.84 -13.84 -14.69
CA HIS A 434 18.37 -13.42 -15.99
C HIS A 434 18.83 -12.01 -16.36
N GLN A 435 19.89 -11.49 -15.71
CA GLN A 435 20.50 -10.17 -15.99
C GLN A 435 19.53 -9.00 -15.77
N ILE A 436 18.48 -9.22 -14.97
CA ILE A 436 17.61 -8.16 -14.48
C ILE A 436 18.09 -7.83 -13.07
N HIS A 437 18.75 -6.68 -12.92
CA HIS A 437 19.32 -6.26 -11.64
C HIS A 437 18.38 -5.27 -10.94
N PRO A 438 17.54 -5.72 -9.99
CA PRO A 438 16.67 -4.83 -9.26
C PRO A 438 17.47 -3.83 -8.40
N GLU A 439 17.02 -2.58 -8.35
CA GLU A 439 17.47 -1.61 -7.34
C GLU A 439 16.79 -1.95 -6.00
N LEU A 440 17.56 -2.17 -4.94
CA LEU A 440 17.04 -2.33 -3.59
C LEU A 440 16.67 -0.96 -3.02
N LEU A 441 15.44 -0.81 -2.53
CA LEU A 441 14.92 0.46 -2.05
C LEU A 441 14.95 0.60 -0.52
N GLY A 442 15.33 -0.45 0.20
CA GLY A 442 15.32 -0.45 1.65
C GLY A 442 15.60 -1.82 2.26
N PRO A 443 15.54 -1.91 3.60
CA PRO A 443 15.84 -3.13 4.33
C PRO A 443 14.75 -4.19 4.14
N GLU A 444 15.04 -5.37 4.65
CA GLU A 444 14.08 -6.47 4.71
C GLU A 444 12.93 -6.18 5.67
N ASN A 445 11.73 -6.25 5.15
CA ASN A 445 10.50 -6.13 5.90
C ASN A 445 10.07 -7.52 6.42
N LYS A 446 10.29 -7.75 7.72
CA LYS A 446 9.94 -9.00 8.40
C LYS A 446 8.43 -9.15 8.62
N THR A 447 7.70 -8.05 8.85
CA THR A 447 6.24 -8.10 9.07
C THR A 447 5.49 -8.48 7.80
N LEU A 448 6.07 -8.19 6.62
CA LEU A 448 5.52 -8.56 5.31
C LEU A 448 6.14 -9.83 4.72
N GLY A 449 6.66 -10.72 5.57
CA GLY A 449 7.10 -12.06 5.19
C GLY A 449 8.53 -12.14 4.66
N ASN A 450 9.46 -11.41 5.29
CA ASN A 450 10.89 -11.38 4.94
C ASN A 450 11.13 -10.95 3.49
N ARG A 451 10.57 -9.79 3.11
CA ARG A 451 10.65 -9.25 1.74
C ARG A 451 11.28 -7.88 1.71
N ARG A 452 12.00 -7.56 0.65
CA ARG A 452 12.63 -6.27 0.40
C ARG A 452 11.86 -5.48 -0.65
N PRO A 453 11.70 -4.17 -0.48
CA PRO A 453 11.18 -3.32 -1.54
C PRO A 453 12.23 -3.17 -2.63
N ILE A 454 11.85 -3.44 -3.87
CA ILE A 454 12.73 -3.33 -5.02
C ILE A 454 12.09 -2.49 -6.13
N LEU A 455 12.93 -1.85 -6.95
CA LEU A 455 12.54 -1.20 -8.19
C LEU A 455 13.14 -1.94 -9.39
N LEU A 456 12.26 -2.38 -10.30
CA LEU A 456 12.63 -2.85 -11.63
C LEU A 456 12.51 -1.68 -12.61
N ARG A 457 13.62 -1.12 -13.08
CA ARG A 457 13.57 -0.06 -14.10
C ARG A 457 13.27 -0.67 -15.46
N PHE A 458 12.52 0.05 -16.28
CA PHE A 458 12.25 -0.42 -17.64
C PHE A 458 13.47 -0.39 -18.56
N SER A 459 14.45 0.48 -18.28
CA SER A 459 15.76 0.43 -18.96
C SER A 459 16.40 -0.97 -18.87
N ASP A 460 16.21 -1.63 -17.74
CA ASP A 460 16.84 -2.91 -17.44
C ASP A 460 15.98 -4.07 -17.98
N LEU A 461 14.66 -3.85 -18.05
CA LEU A 461 13.69 -4.82 -18.56
C LEU A 461 13.55 -4.83 -20.08
N GLU A 462 13.88 -3.74 -20.78
CA GLU A 462 13.68 -3.57 -22.22
C GLU A 462 14.38 -4.65 -23.06
N THR A 463 15.58 -5.06 -22.65
CA THR A 463 16.37 -6.12 -23.31
C THR A 463 15.75 -7.52 -23.18
N HIS A 464 14.85 -7.70 -22.20
CA HIS A 464 14.25 -9.00 -21.85
C HIS A 464 12.78 -9.11 -22.24
N LEU A 465 11.99 -8.05 -22.04
CA LEU A 465 10.55 -8.03 -22.36
C LEU A 465 10.25 -7.96 -23.86
N THR A 466 11.24 -7.53 -24.66
CA THR A 466 11.18 -7.55 -26.13
C THR A 466 11.57 -8.92 -26.71
N ASN A 467 12.25 -9.78 -25.93
CA ASN A 467 12.76 -11.07 -26.39
C ASN A 467 12.04 -12.25 -25.71
N PHE A 468 10.99 -12.74 -26.38
CA PHE A 468 10.12 -13.80 -25.89
C PHE A 468 10.86 -15.11 -25.50
N SER A 469 12.03 -15.38 -26.11
CA SER A 469 12.85 -16.56 -25.79
C SER A 469 13.48 -16.47 -24.39
N LYS A 470 13.95 -15.28 -23.98
CA LYS A 470 14.53 -15.04 -22.64
C LYS A 470 13.46 -15.10 -21.56
N ILE A 471 12.27 -14.60 -21.84
CA ILE A 471 11.11 -14.68 -20.95
C ILE A 471 10.68 -16.15 -20.75
N ARG A 472 10.69 -16.95 -21.83
CA ARG A 472 10.42 -18.40 -21.75
C ARG A 472 11.49 -19.14 -20.92
N ALA A 473 12.75 -18.75 -21.05
CA ALA A 473 13.85 -19.31 -20.26
C ALA A 473 13.66 -18.97 -18.77
N PHE A 474 13.31 -17.71 -18.45
CA PHE A 474 12.96 -17.28 -17.10
C PHE A 474 11.82 -18.11 -16.48
N ALA A 475 10.71 -18.27 -17.22
CA ALA A 475 9.58 -19.06 -16.76
C ALA A 475 9.92 -20.57 -16.58
N ARG A 476 10.87 -21.08 -17.37
CA ARG A 476 11.35 -22.47 -17.26
C ARG A 476 12.25 -22.66 -16.04
N ASP A 477 13.18 -21.73 -15.80
CA ASP A 477 14.13 -21.81 -14.68
C ASP A 477 13.45 -21.60 -13.32
N ALA A 478 12.36 -20.83 -13.29
CA ALA A 478 11.49 -20.71 -12.12
C ALA A 478 10.77 -22.04 -11.77
N ALA A 479 10.45 -22.87 -12.77
CA ALA A 479 9.70 -24.12 -12.60
C ALA A 479 10.56 -25.32 -12.10
N PHE A 480 11.89 -25.25 -12.19
CA PHE A 480 12.77 -26.38 -11.86
C PHE A 480 13.19 -26.48 -10.38
N ARG A 481 12.89 -25.48 -9.54
CA ARG A 481 13.32 -25.48 -8.12
C ARG A 481 12.26 -25.95 -7.11
N GLY A 482 11.12 -26.47 -7.57
CA GLY A 482 10.07 -27.01 -6.70
C GLY A 482 10.21 -28.47 -6.28
N ALA A 483 11.19 -29.22 -6.80
CA ALA A 483 11.36 -30.64 -6.51
C ALA A 483 12.71 -30.92 -5.83
N PRO A 484 12.76 -31.72 -4.75
CA PRO A 484 14.02 -32.28 -4.26
C PRO A 484 14.60 -33.20 -5.34
N MET A 485 15.85 -32.91 -5.72
CA MET A 485 16.57 -33.62 -6.77
C MET A 485 16.86 -35.08 -6.35
N SER A 486 16.15 -36.05 -6.93
CA SER A 486 16.71 -37.39 -7.13
C SER A 486 17.37 -37.42 -8.52
N GLY A 487 18.68 -37.68 -8.54
CA GLY A 487 19.56 -37.45 -9.67
C GLY A 487 19.21 -38.18 -10.97
N GLY A 488 19.26 -37.44 -12.06
CA GLY A 488 19.34 -37.91 -13.44
C GLY A 488 19.87 -36.77 -14.31
N PRO A 489 20.74 -37.03 -15.30
CA PRO A 489 21.36 -35.96 -16.09
C PRO A 489 20.32 -35.27 -16.99
N PRO A 490 20.51 -33.98 -17.30
CA PRO A 490 19.58 -33.22 -18.14
C PRO A 490 19.57 -33.77 -19.58
N PRO A 491 18.41 -33.80 -20.26
CA PRO A 491 18.34 -34.19 -21.66
C PRO A 491 18.97 -33.12 -22.56
N THR A 492 19.72 -33.57 -23.57
CA THR A 492 20.39 -32.74 -24.57
C THR A 492 19.40 -32.11 -25.58
N PRO A 493 19.66 -30.88 -26.08
CA PRO A 493 18.76 -30.22 -27.01
C PRO A 493 19.09 -30.61 -28.45
N SER A 494 18.31 -31.52 -29.04
CA SER A 494 18.23 -31.70 -30.49
C SER A 494 16.78 -31.79 -30.92
N GLU A 495 16.26 -30.71 -31.49
CA GLU A 495 15.29 -30.70 -32.59
C GLU A 495 15.02 -29.26 -33.01
N LYS A 496 15.41 -28.95 -34.26
CA LYS A 496 15.22 -27.66 -34.91
C LYS A 496 13.71 -27.44 -35.11
N TRP A 497 13.16 -26.42 -34.47
CA TRP A 497 11.80 -25.95 -34.72
C TRP A 497 11.80 -25.10 -35.99
N GLY A 498 11.19 -25.62 -37.06
CA GLY A 498 11.00 -24.91 -38.32
C GLY A 498 10.17 -23.64 -38.11
N LEU A 499 10.78 -22.50 -38.41
CA LEU A 499 10.11 -21.20 -38.57
C LEU A 499 9.73 -21.07 -40.05
N GLU A 500 8.47 -21.32 -40.41
CA GLU A 500 7.91 -20.78 -41.64
C GLU A 500 7.48 -19.34 -41.40
N GLU A 501 8.37 -18.41 -41.72
CA GLU A 501 8.01 -17.01 -41.92
C GLU A 501 7.16 -16.89 -43.19
N ARG A 502 5.83 -16.78 -43.03
CA ARG A 502 4.99 -16.30 -44.12
C ARG A 502 5.25 -14.82 -44.33
N ARG A 503 6.04 -14.49 -45.36
CA ARG A 503 6.09 -13.13 -45.93
C ARG A 503 4.73 -12.76 -46.53
N PRO A 504 4.31 -11.49 -46.49
CA PRO A 504 3.12 -11.02 -47.19
C PRO A 504 3.31 -11.18 -48.69
N GLN A 505 2.34 -11.77 -49.38
CA GLN A 505 2.31 -11.84 -50.84
C GLN A 505 2.14 -10.43 -51.42
N GLU A 506 3.17 -9.94 -52.11
CA GLU A 506 3.04 -8.82 -53.03
C GLU A 506 2.16 -9.25 -54.23
N LYS A 507 1.11 -8.48 -54.49
CA LYS A 507 0.30 -8.62 -55.71
C LYS A 507 1.16 -8.20 -56.91
N PRO A 508 1.21 -8.98 -58.01
CA PRO A 508 1.88 -8.54 -59.22
C PRO A 508 1.07 -7.41 -59.88
N MET A 509 1.74 -6.27 -60.10
CA MET A 509 1.27 -5.23 -61.00
C MET A 509 1.36 -5.77 -62.44
N ASN A 510 0.22 -5.81 -63.13
CA ASN A 510 0.16 -5.98 -64.58
C ASN A 510 0.68 -4.70 -65.25
N THR A 511 1.90 -4.71 -65.75
CA THR A 511 2.38 -3.77 -66.77
C THR A 511 2.19 -4.40 -68.15
N VAL A 512 1.20 -3.90 -68.87
CA VAL A 512 1.04 -4.06 -70.32
C VAL A 512 2.15 -3.26 -70.99
N GLY A 513 2.89 -3.90 -71.90
CA GLY A 513 3.97 -3.29 -72.67
C GLY A 513 3.47 -2.24 -73.67
N GLY A 514 4.36 -1.30 -73.98
CA GLY A 514 4.14 -0.26 -74.97
C GLY A 514 5.38 0.59 -75.23
N ASN A 515 6.32 0.01 -76.00
CA ASN A 515 7.05 0.63 -77.11
C ASN A 515 8.07 1.80 -76.92
N ILE A 516 9.26 1.53 -77.51
CA ILE A 516 10.13 2.44 -78.33
C ILE A 516 10.94 3.45 -77.50
N LEU A 517 12.28 3.48 -77.46
CA LEU A 517 13.37 3.08 -78.38
C LEU A 517 14.63 2.75 -77.56
#